data_AF-A0A1I0S756-F1
#
_entry.id   AF-A0A1I0S756-F1
#
_cell.length_a   1.000
_cell.length_b   1.000
_cell.length_c   1.000
_cell.angle_alpha   90.00
_cell.angle_beta   90.00
_cell.angle_gamma   90.00
#
_symmetry.space_group_name_H-M   'P 1'
#
loop_
_entity.id
_entity.type
_entity.pdbx_description
1 polymer ?
#
loop_
_entity_poly.entity_id
_entity_poly.type
_entity_poly.pdbx_seq_one_letter_code
_entity_poly.pdbx_strand_id
1 'polypeptide(L)'
;MIKSLLILFFIVVSSLYAIGQNSRENIIYIVDSIPVIDDPEEENQLLPEDIADVTVIKNKDTLKILGYDKFDGAIYLFTIAYRKRADDIKSIPSSKQMERKNGIWHFNGSPYSGLFIDYYYSGRKQGEGTFQNGTLSGKRTMYYQNGKIATERYYRDGIENGMEKEYYEDGSLKQKGVFLNGKETGLWEMYFPNGQVKQRNNFQDGNMEGEVTIYYSTGKILAVEVAKNGKITPDKRLEKVEAIIKKGYANSKEGDYKSAIKNYSKAIAIDSANAEAFFARGTDKLNDFQFDEAILDFNKALEIEPYYKKALSNRAFARIRKYQYGSGRKLSENHGVTVIASKDKPDIPANELAIICADLKQAIFLGDRGSMIINAAEEFCRTNSPK
;
A
#
# COMPACT_ATOMS: atom_id res chain seq x y z
N MET A 1 8.71 -21.17 23.42
CA MET A 1 7.51 -21.32 22.57
C MET A 1 7.73 -20.44 21.34
N ILE A 2 8.45 -20.96 20.35
CA ILE A 2 8.63 -20.31 19.04
C ILE A 2 7.83 -21.19 18.09
N LYS A 3 6.55 -20.84 17.89
CA LYS A 3 5.66 -21.55 16.97
C LYS A 3 5.92 -20.98 15.57
N SER A 4 6.31 -21.86 14.66
CA SER A 4 6.19 -21.70 13.20
C SER A 4 6.85 -20.46 12.57
N LEU A 5 8.19 -20.52 12.42
CA LEU A 5 8.92 -19.84 11.34
C LEU A 5 8.67 -20.59 10.00
N LEU A 6 7.39 -20.75 9.63
CA LEU A 6 6.94 -21.75 8.63
C LEU A 6 6.42 -21.14 7.33
N ILE A 7 6.54 -19.81 7.15
CA ILE A 7 6.07 -19.11 5.95
C ILE A 7 7.23 -18.55 5.11
N LEU A 8 8.47 -18.55 5.62
CA LEU A 8 9.58 -17.89 4.92
C LEU A 8 10.07 -18.60 3.66
N PHE A 9 9.94 -19.93 3.54
CA PHE A 9 10.95 -20.67 2.79
C PHE A 9 10.43 -21.88 1.99
N PHE A 10 9.20 -21.86 1.47
CA PHE A 10 8.69 -23.03 0.72
C PHE A 10 9.45 -23.30 -0.61
N ILE A 11 10.22 -22.34 -1.13
CA ILE A 11 10.93 -22.51 -2.42
C ILE A 11 12.42 -22.86 -2.26
N VAL A 12 13.07 -22.52 -1.14
CA VAL A 12 14.46 -22.98 -0.92
C VAL A 12 14.49 -24.36 -0.23
N VAL A 13 13.46 -24.73 0.52
CA VAL A 13 13.37 -26.05 1.19
C VAL A 13 13.27 -27.22 0.20
N SER A 14 12.72 -27.03 -1.00
CA SER A 14 12.70 -28.09 -2.03
C SER A 14 14.11 -28.41 -2.56
N SER A 15 15.05 -27.46 -2.51
CA SER A 15 16.47 -27.70 -2.83
C SER A 15 17.31 -28.18 -1.63
N LEU A 16 16.85 -27.95 -0.39
CA LEU A 16 17.56 -28.34 0.85
C LEU A 16 17.42 -29.82 1.21
N TYR A 17 16.55 -30.59 0.56
CA TYR A 17 16.56 -32.06 0.67
C TYR A 17 17.89 -32.67 0.18
N ALA A 18 18.68 -31.95 -0.62
CA ALA A 18 20.02 -32.35 -1.03
C ALA A 18 21.11 -32.07 0.03
N ILE A 19 20.80 -31.30 1.10
CA ILE A 19 21.78 -30.83 2.09
C ILE A 19 21.64 -31.57 3.45
N GLY A 20 20.81 -32.62 3.52
CA GLY A 20 20.73 -33.50 4.69
C GLY A 20 20.24 -32.82 5.97
N GLN A 21 19.35 -31.83 5.85
CA GLN A 21 18.75 -31.15 7.00
C GLN A 21 17.66 -32.00 7.67
N ASN A 22 17.67 -32.03 9.00
CA ASN A 22 16.68 -32.73 9.83
C ASN A 22 15.66 -31.71 10.37
N SER A 23 14.37 -32.06 10.41
CA SER A 23 13.26 -31.16 10.78
C SER A 23 13.25 -30.69 12.25
N ARG A 24 14.28 -31.03 13.04
CA ARG A 24 14.45 -30.63 14.44
C ARG A 24 15.62 -29.66 14.68
N GLU A 25 16.40 -29.29 13.66
CA GLU A 25 17.54 -28.38 13.83
C GLU A 25 17.09 -26.92 14.04
N ASN A 26 17.64 -26.23 15.04
CA ASN A 26 17.42 -24.80 15.26
C ASN A 26 18.44 -23.98 14.44
N ILE A 27 18.02 -23.47 13.27
CA ILE A 27 18.89 -22.78 12.31
C ILE A 27 18.67 -21.26 12.36
N ILE A 28 19.76 -20.49 12.34
CA ILE A 28 19.70 -19.03 12.10
C ILE A 28 19.97 -18.72 10.62
N TYR A 29 19.20 -17.80 10.07
CA TYR A 29 19.42 -17.27 8.73
C TYR A 29 20.08 -15.89 8.83
N ILE A 30 21.07 -15.65 7.99
CA ILE A 30 21.80 -14.38 7.92
C ILE A 30 21.80 -13.92 6.47
N VAL A 31 21.15 -12.80 6.18
CA VAL A 31 21.09 -12.21 4.84
C VAL A 31 22.02 -11.01 4.80
N ASP A 32 23.04 -11.03 3.93
CA ASP A 32 23.99 -9.91 3.79
C ASP A 32 24.59 -9.43 5.13
N SER A 33 24.95 -10.37 6.00
CA SER A 33 25.44 -10.11 7.38
C SER A 33 24.41 -9.52 8.36
N ILE A 34 23.12 -9.59 8.03
CA ILE A 34 22.00 -9.21 8.91
C ILE A 34 21.27 -10.48 9.36
N PRO A 35 21.22 -10.77 10.67
CA PRO A 35 20.48 -11.93 11.17
C PRO A 35 18.97 -11.73 11.01
N VAL A 36 18.28 -12.75 10.50
CA VAL A 36 16.82 -12.79 10.36
C VAL A 36 16.24 -13.34 11.66
N ILE A 37 15.76 -12.45 12.52
CA ILE A 37 15.25 -12.80 13.86
C ILE A 37 13.72 -12.89 13.86
N ASP A 38 13.06 -12.09 13.03
CA ASP A 38 11.61 -12.03 12.87
C ASP A 38 11.21 -12.34 11.43
N ASP A 39 9.98 -12.84 11.26
CA ASP A 39 9.39 -13.03 9.93
C ASP A 39 9.29 -11.66 9.22
N PRO A 40 9.77 -11.54 7.96
CA PRO A 40 9.58 -10.35 7.17
C PRO A 40 8.12 -10.13 6.87
N GLU A 41 7.77 -8.85 6.80
CA GLU A 41 6.57 -8.38 6.13
C GLU A 41 6.54 -8.91 4.68
N GLU A 42 5.33 -9.14 4.14
CA GLU A 42 5.13 -9.69 2.78
C GLU A 42 5.95 -8.94 1.70
N GLU A 43 6.05 -7.62 1.82
CA GLU A 43 6.77 -6.75 0.88
C GLU A 43 8.32 -6.81 1.03
N ASN A 44 8.84 -7.44 2.09
CA ASN A 44 10.27 -7.59 2.36
C ASN A 44 10.72 -9.06 2.36
N GLN A 45 9.98 -9.94 1.71
CA GLN A 45 10.41 -11.33 1.55
C GLN A 45 11.64 -11.42 0.63
N LEU A 46 12.55 -12.34 0.94
CA LEU A 46 13.68 -12.66 0.08
C LEU A 46 13.22 -13.64 -1.00
N LEU A 47 13.35 -13.25 -2.26
CA LEU A 47 12.99 -14.09 -3.39
C LEU A 47 14.19 -14.93 -3.87
N PRO A 48 13.98 -16.15 -4.41
CA PRO A 48 15.07 -16.98 -4.93
C PRO A 48 15.93 -16.26 -5.98
N GLU A 49 15.32 -15.44 -6.84
CA GLU A 49 16.01 -14.65 -7.85
C GLU A 49 16.92 -13.54 -7.30
N ASP A 50 16.77 -13.16 -6.02
CA ASP A 50 17.64 -12.18 -5.37
C ASP A 50 18.93 -12.81 -4.81
N ILE A 51 18.99 -14.15 -4.68
CA ILE A 51 20.09 -14.87 -4.03
C ILE A 51 21.22 -15.15 -5.03
N ALA A 52 22.44 -14.72 -4.69
CA ALA A 52 23.64 -15.03 -5.45
C ALA A 52 24.27 -16.36 -5.02
N ASP A 53 24.42 -16.56 -3.71
CA ASP A 53 25.02 -17.76 -3.15
C ASP A 53 24.57 -18.02 -1.71
N VAL A 54 24.71 -19.28 -1.29
CA VAL A 54 24.30 -19.79 0.01
C VAL A 54 25.47 -20.51 0.66
N THR A 55 25.75 -20.20 1.93
CA THR A 55 26.77 -20.88 2.74
C THR A 55 26.14 -21.45 3.99
N VAL A 56 26.39 -22.73 4.27
CA VAL A 56 25.85 -23.43 5.44
C VAL A 56 26.98 -23.74 6.41
N ILE A 57 26.82 -23.33 7.67
CA ILE A 57 27.77 -23.56 8.75
C ILE A 57 27.10 -24.40 9.83
N LYS A 58 27.58 -25.62 10.05
CA LYS A 58 27.13 -26.52 11.14
C LYS A 58 28.22 -26.81 12.18
N ASN A 59 29.47 -26.41 11.91
CA ASN A 59 30.57 -26.62 12.84
C ASN A 59 30.37 -25.78 14.11
N LYS A 60 30.28 -26.43 15.28
CA LYS A 60 29.96 -25.78 16.56
C LYS A 60 31.03 -24.77 17.01
N ASP A 61 32.31 -25.02 16.76
CA ASP A 61 33.38 -24.05 17.09
C ASP A 61 33.27 -22.78 16.23
N THR A 62 32.96 -22.94 14.95
CA THR A 62 32.74 -21.84 14.02
C THR A 62 31.50 -21.03 14.42
N LEU A 63 30.39 -21.71 14.75
CA LEU A 63 29.18 -21.05 15.24
C LEU A 63 29.46 -20.26 16.53
N LYS A 64 30.26 -20.81 17.44
CA LYS A 64 30.66 -20.11 18.67
C LYS A 64 31.48 -18.85 18.38
N ILE A 65 32.44 -18.92 17.47
CA ILE A 65 33.24 -17.75 17.04
C ILE A 65 32.34 -16.67 16.44
N LEU A 66 31.31 -17.07 15.70
CA LEU A 66 30.35 -16.16 15.07
C LEU A 66 29.24 -15.64 16.01
N GLY A 67 29.22 -16.06 17.28
CA GLY A 67 28.19 -15.65 18.24
C GLY A 67 26.83 -16.36 18.07
N TYR A 68 26.84 -17.51 17.41
CA TYR A 68 25.66 -18.34 17.12
C TYR A 68 25.73 -19.72 17.81
N ASP A 69 26.40 -19.81 18.95
CA ASP A 69 26.61 -21.03 19.74
C ASP A 69 25.30 -21.73 20.15
N LYS A 70 24.22 -20.96 20.32
CA LYS A 70 22.87 -21.47 20.64
C LYS A 70 22.13 -22.12 19.47
N PHE A 71 22.65 -22.04 18.25
CA PHE A 71 22.03 -22.61 17.04
C PHE A 71 22.71 -23.91 16.63
N ASP A 72 21.97 -24.76 15.92
CA ASP A 72 22.47 -26.02 15.33
C ASP A 72 23.15 -25.80 13.99
N GLY A 73 22.86 -24.67 13.35
CA GLY A 73 23.53 -24.22 12.14
C GLY A 73 23.19 -22.77 11.82
N ALA A 74 23.99 -22.19 10.95
CA ALA A 74 23.79 -20.87 10.38
C ALA A 74 23.78 -20.98 8.86
N ILE A 75 22.77 -20.38 8.22
CA ILE A 75 22.67 -20.28 6.76
C ILE A 75 22.88 -18.83 6.39
N TYR A 76 24.00 -18.57 5.72
CA TYR A 76 24.31 -17.28 5.14
C TYR A 76 23.78 -17.23 3.71
N LEU A 77 23.00 -16.21 3.44
CA LEU A 77 22.43 -15.90 2.13
C LEU A 77 23.04 -14.58 1.68
N PHE A 78 23.72 -14.59 0.54
CA PHE A 78 24.27 -13.38 -0.04
C PHE A 78 23.46 -13.00 -1.26
N THR A 79 22.95 -11.77 -1.27
CA THR A 79 22.15 -11.29 -2.39
C THR A 79 23.01 -10.86 -3.57
N ILE A 80 22.44 -10.90 -4.78
CA ILE A 80 23.07 -10.35 -5.99
C ILE A 80 23.38 -8.86 -5.78
N ALA A 81 22.47 -8.13 -5.13
CA ALA A 81 22.64 -6.71 -4.82
C ALA A 81 23.84 -6.46 -3.90
N TYR A 82 24.03 -7.30 -2.88
CA TYR A 82 25.18 -7.21 -1.99
C TYR A 82 26.50 -7.54 -2.68
N ARG A 83 26.54 -8.59 -3.49
CA ARG A 83 27.76 -8.99 -4.22
C ARG A 83 28.27 -7.90 -5.17
N LYS A 84 27.35 -7.17 -5.81
CA LYS A 84 27.66 -6.04 -6.72
C LYS A 84 27.99 -4.73 -6.00
N ARG A 85 27.74 -4.64 -4.70
CA ARG A 85 27.94 -3.41 -3.92
C ARG A 85 29.43 -3.11 -3.76
N ALA A 86 29.80 -1.84 -3.86
CA ALA A 86 31.18 -1.40 -3.62
C ALA A 86 31.59 -1.61 -2.15
N ASP A 87 32.86 -1.91 -1.91
CA ASP A 87 33.36 -2.34 -0.60
C ASP A 87 33.32 -1.21 0.45
N ASP A 88 33.50 0.04 0.02
CA ASP A 88 33.30 1.22 0.85
C ASP A 88 31.85 1.31 1.36
N ILE A 89 30.85 1.03 0.52
CA ILE A 89 29.45 0.99 0.93
C ILE A 89 29.14 -0.23 1.81
N LYS A 90 29.76 -1.39 1.54
CA LYS A 90 29.63 -2.58 2.43
C LYS A 90 30.19 -2.33 3.82
N SER A 91 31.17 -1.44 3.96
CA SER A 91 31.78 -1.10 5.26
C SER A 91 30.88 -0.23 6.15
N ILE A 92 29.85 0.40 5.58
CA ILE A 92 28.89 1.22 6.33
C ILE A 92 27.91 0.28 7.06
N PRO A 93 27.81 0.35 8.40
CA PRO A 93 26.98 -0.58 9.16
C PRO A 93 25.48 -0.33 8.93
N SER A 94 24.68 -1.37 9.10
CA SER A 94 23.21 -1.24 9.22
C SER A 94 22.82 -1.06 10.68
N SER A 95 21.72 -0.35 10.94
CA SER A 95 21.14 -0.30 12.29
C SER A 95 20.66 -1.67 12.76
N LYS A 96 20.36 -2.61 11.84
CA LYS A 96 20.00 -4.00 12.16
C LYS A 96 21.17 -4.83 12.72
N GLN A 97 22.39 -4.30 12.65
CA GLN A 97 23.60 -4.88 13.25
C GLN A 97 23.98 -4.20 14.56
N MET A 98 23.22 -3.19 14.99
CA MET A 98 23.51 -2.38 16.17
C MET A 98 22.62 -2.77 17.36
N GLU A 99 23.08 -2.47 18.56
CA GLU A 99 22.31 -2.66 19.79
C GLU A 99 21.67 -1.33 20.22
N ARG A 100 20.37 -1.35 20.53
CA ARG A 100 19.68 -0.16 21.04
C ARG A 100 19.55 -0.25 22.57
N LYS A 101 20.23 0.64 23.30
CA LYS A 101 20.22 0.73 24.77
C LYS A 101 19.73 2.11 25.19
N ASN A 102 18.61 2.17 25.93
CA ASN A 102 18.00 3.42 26.40
C ASN A 102 17.81 4.47 25.29
N GLY A 103 17.39 4.03 24.10
CA GLY A 103 17.19 4.90 22.93
C GLY A 103 18.46 5.23 22.13
N ILE A 104 19.65 4.88 22.64
CA ILE A 104 20.94 5.14 22.00
C ILE A 104 21.42 3.91 21.22
N TRP A 105 21.77 4.11 19.96
CA TRP A 105 22.37 3.08 19.11
C TRP A 105 23.86 2.90 19.40
N HIS A 106 24.24 1.65 19.68
CA HIS A 106 25.61 1.24 19.94
C HIS A 106 26.08 0.29 18.84
N PHE A 107 27.31 0.50 18.38
CA PHE A 107 28.00 -0.39 17.46
C PHE A 107 29.35 -0.76 18.08
N ASN A 108 29.65 -2.06 18.14
CA ASN A 108 30.84 -2.58 18.84
C ASN A 108 30.98 -2.07 20.29
N GLY A 109 29.85 -2.03 21.01
CA GLY A 109 29.81 -1.69 22.43
C GLY A 109 29.83 -0.20 22.76
N SER A 110 30.01 0.69 21.79
CA SER A 110 30.06 2.15 22.01
C SER A 110 28.93 2.87 21.26
N PRO A 111 28.43 4.02 21.77
CA PRO A 111 27.48 4.87 21.03
C PRO A 111 28.03 5.21 19.64
N TYR A 112 27.23 4.97 18.61
CA TYR A 112 27.69 5.08 17.23
C TYR A 112 27.55 6.51 16.68
N SER A 113 28.58 7.00 16.00
CA SER A 113 28.56 8.28 15.29
C SER A 113 29.03 8.05 13.87
N GLY A 114 28.19 8.36 12.89
CA GLY A 114 28.50 8.16 11.48
C GLY A 114 27.28 7.77 10.64
N LEU A 115 27.53 7.52 9.36
CA LEU A 115 26.52 7.06 8.41
C LEU A 115 26.09 5.63 8.75
N PHE A 116 24.84 5.31 8.49
CA PHE A 116 24.33 3.94 8.50
C PHE A 116 23.41 3.71 7.31
N ILE A 117 23.38 2.48 6.81
CA ILE A 117 22.53 2.08 5.68
C ILE A 117 21.82 0.79 6.04
N ASP A 118 20.49 0.83 5.96
CA ASP A 118 19.65 -0.35 6.12
C ASP A 118 19.26 -0.90 4.77
N TYR A 119 19.12 -2.22 4.72
CA TYR A 119 18.81 -2.96 3.51
C TYR A 119 17.56 -3.82 3.73
N TYR A 120 16.77 -3.93 2.66
CA TYR A 120 15.78 -4.98 2.51
C TYR A 120 16.47 -6.34 2.42
N TYR A 121 15.74 -7.43 2.66
CA TYR A 121 16.31 -8.76 2.50
C TYR A 121 16.69 -9.07 1.05
N SER A 122 16.09 -8.38 0.07
CA SER A 122 16.55 -8.37 -1.34
C SER A 122 17.95 -7.75 -1.55
N GLY A 123 18.58 -7.21 -0.50
CA GLY A 123 19.85 -6.49 -0.55
C GLY A 123 19.74 -5.08 -1.15
N ARG A 124 18.54 -4.64 -1.51
CA ARG A 124 18.29 -3.26 -1.96
C ARG A 124 18.30 -2.30 -0.76
N LYS A 125 18.70 -1.05 -0.99
CA LYS A 125 18.73 -0.02 0.05
C LYS A 125 17.31 0.24 0.55
N GLN A 126 17.09 0.14 1.86
CA GLN A 126 15.83 0.42 2.55
C GLN A 126 15.84 1.82 3.17
N GLY A 127 16.98 2.27 3.67
CA GLY A 127 17.13 3.62 4.18
C GLY A 127 18.55 3.96 4.57
N GLU A 128 18.83 5.25 4.69
CA GLU A 128 20.13 5.76 5.12
C GLU A 128 20.00 7.03 5.95
N GLY A 129 20.92 7.23 6.89
CA GLY A 129 20.94 8.41 7.75
C GLY A 129 22.26 8.53 8.50
N THR A 130 22.31 9.47 9.45
CA THR A 130 23.49 9.69 10.30
C THR A 130 23.10 9.59 11.76
N PHE A 131 23.88 8.84 12.53
CA PHE A 131 23.82 8.90 13.99
C PHE A 131 24.90 9.85 14.52
N GLN A 132 24.56 10.57 15.59
CA GLN A 132 25.48 11.38 16.38
C GLN A 132 25.33 10.93 17.85
N ASN A 133 26.38 10.36 18.43
CA ASN A 133 26.35 9.74 19.76
C ASN A 133 25.16 8.78 19.96
N GLY A 134 24.87 8.00 18.92
CA GLY A 134 23.81 7.01 18.87
C GLY A 134 22.39 7.56 18.73
N THR A 135 22.19 8.86 18.50
CA THR A 135 20.88 9.46 18.20
C THR A 135 20.81 9.91 16.74
N LEU A 136 19.64 9.79 16.12
CA LEU A 136 19.47 10.16 14.70
C LEU A 136 19.62 11.67 14.54
N SER A 137 20.46 12.10 13.60
CA SER A 137 20.78 13.52 13.40
C SER A 137 20.85 13.85 11.90
N GLY A 138 20.26 14.97 11.51
CA GLY A 138 20.17 15.39 10.11
C GLY A 138 19.10 14.64 9.32
N LYS A 139 19.32 14.48 8.02
CA LYS A 139 18.36 13.86 7.11
C LYS A 139 18.41 12.33 7.20
N ARG A 140 17.26 11.70 7.37
CA ARG A 140 17.01 10.28 7.14
C ARG A 140 16.21 10.13 5.85
N THR A 141 16.64 9.24 4.98
CA THR A 141 15.93 8.90 3.75
C THR A 141 15.56 7.44 3.78
N MET A 142 14.30 7.11 3.51
CA MET A 142 13.81 5.75 3.30
C MET A 142 13.46 5.55 1.83
N TYR A 143 13.57 4.32 1.35
CA TYR A 143 13.34 3.95 -0.04
C TYR A 143 12.31 2.83 -0.11
N TYR A 144 11.50 2.79 -1.17
CA TYR A 144 10.71 1.64 -1.55
C TYR A 144 11.59 0.53 -2.14
N GLN A 145 11.08 -0.71 -2.23
CA GLN A 145 11.76 -1.85 -2.86
C GLN A 145 12.14 -1.60 -4.33
N ASN A 146 11.42 -0.70 -5.02
CA ASN A 146 11.73 -0.29 -6.39
C ASN A 146 12.88 0.75 -6.47
N GLY A 147 13.46 1.14 -5.32
CA GLY A 147 14.58 2.08 -5.21
C GLY A 147 14.19 3.55 -5.21
N LYS A 148 12.91 3.90 -5.41
CA LYS A 148 12.43 5.28 -5.29
C LYS A 148 12.35 5.69 -3.82
N ILE A 149 12.52 6.98 -3.56
CA ILE A 149 12.41 7.53 -2.20
C ILE A 149 10.98 7.33 -1.71
N ALA A 150 10.84 6.82 -0.49
CA ALA A 150 9.56 6.68 0.22
C ALA A 150 9.35 7.86 1.18
N THR A 151 10.38 8.19 1.97
CA THR A 151 10.33 9.32 2.91
C THR A 151 11.67 10.03 3.01
N GLU A 152 11.61 11.33 3.25
CA GLU A 152 12.73 12.13 3.75
C GLU A 152 12.28 12.85 5.01
N ARG A 153 13.03 12.68 6.10
CA ARG A 153 12.71 13.32 7.39
C ARG A 153 13.95 13.84 8.07
N TYR A 154 13.86 15.02 8.67
CA TYR A 154 14.97 15.65 9.39
C TYR A 154 14.83 15.44 10.90
N TYR A 155 15.97 15.19 11.54
CA TYR A 155 16.07 14.91 12.97
C TYR A 155 17.12 15.80 13.64
N ARG A 156 16.89 16.09 14.91
CA ARG A 156 17.86 16.69 15.83
C ARG A 156 17.81 15.91 17.14
N ASP A 157 18.96 15.38 17.56
CA ASP A 157 19.10 14.61 18.80
C ASP A 157 18.08 13.45 18.92
N GLY A 158 17.80 12.79 17.78
CA GLY A 158 16.85 11.68 17.71
C GLY A 158 15.38 12.08 17.61
N ILE A 159 15.05 13.37 17.63
CA ILE A 159 13.68 13.91 17.58
C ILE A 159 13.43 14.54 16.21
N GLU A 160 12.24 14.32 15.62
CA GLU A 160 11.84 14.95 14.37
C GLU A 160 11.93 16.48 14.47
N ASN A 161 12.76 17.09 13.62
CA ASN A 161 13.00 18.51 13.64
C ASN A 161 13.44 19.02 12.28
N GLY A 162 12.49 19.50 11.49
CA GLY A 162 12.69 20.03 10.16
C GLY A 162 11.63 19.54 9.17
N MET A 163 11.95 19.60 7.89
CA MET A 163 11.02 19.21 6.83
C MET A 163 10.77 17.71 6.83
N GLU A 164 9.53 17.31 6.57
CA GLU A 164 9.19 15.95 6.16
C GLU A 164 8.63 15.98 4.72
N LYS A 165 9.01 14.96 3.94
CA LYS A 165 8.35 14.59 2.69
C LYS A 165 8.09 13.09 2.67
N GLU A 166 6.90 12.71 2.23
CA GLU A 166 6.57 11.33 1.87
C GLU A 166 6.15 11.30 0.40
N TYR A 167 6.44 10.20 -0.26
CA TYR A 167 6.19 9.98 -1.67
C TYR A 167 5.29 8.76 -1.86
N TYR A 168 4.62 8.68 -3.00
CA TYR A 168 4.00 7.46 -3.48
C TYR A 168 5.06 6.53 -4.08
N GLU A 169 4.72 5.25 -4.26
CA GLU A 169 5.64 4.26 -4.82
C GLU A 169 6.08 4.59 -6.26
N ASP A 170 5.31 5.39 -6.98
CA ASP A 170 5.69 5.91 -8.30
C ASP A 170 6.68 7.10 -8.25
N GLY A 171 6.99 7.61 -7.05
CA GLY A 171 7.87 8.74 -6.80
C GLY A 171 7.18 10.10 -6.79
N SER A 172 5.87 10.18 -7.04
CA SER A 172 5.11 11.42 -6.90
C SER A 172 5.01 11.83 -5.44
N LEU A 173 5.00 13.14 -5.15
CA LEU A 173 4.92 13.64 -3.78
C LEU A 173 3.54 13.27 -3.18
N LYS A 174 3.53 12.70 -1.98
CA LYS A 174 2.33 12.27 -1.27
C LYS A 174 1.96 13.24 -0.16
N GLN A 175 2.94 13.68 0.62
CA GLN A 175 2.74 14.74 1.61
C GLN A 175 4.04 15.46 1.93
N LYS A 176 3.90 16.67 2.48
CA LYS A 176 5.00 17.40 3.09
C LYS A 176 4.52 18.27 4.25
N GLY A 177 5.43 18.51 5.17
CA GLY A 177 5.19 19.35 6.34
C GLY A 177 6.47 19.64 7.10
N VAL A 178 6.34 20.26 8.27
CA VAL A 178 7.46 20.57 9.15
C VAL A 178 7.16 20.05 10.55
N PHE A 179 8.17 19.42 11.15
CA PHE A 179 8.21 19.14 12.58
C PHE A 179 9.12 20.12 13.31
N LEU A 180 8.71 20.49 14.51
CA LEU A 180 9.53 21.19 15.49
C LEU A 180 9.47 20.41 16.80
N ASN A 181 10.62 19.90 17.27
CA ASN A 181 10.72 19.11 18.50
C ASN A 181 9.69 17.97 18.59
N GLY A 182 9.53 17.20 17.51
CA GLY A 182 8.66 16.03 17.46
C GLY A 182 7.18 16.34 17.19
N LYS A 183 6.83 17.61 16.96
CA LYS A 183 5.44 18.05 16.76
C LYS A 183 5.25 18.76 15.44
N GLU A 184 4.16 18.46 14.75
CA GLU A 184 3.76 19.12 13.50
C GLU A 184 3.56 20.62 13.71
N THR A 185 4.05 21.42 12.77
CA THR A 185 3.86 22.86 12.77
C THR A 185 3.71 23.42 11.36
N GLY A 186 2.94 24.50 11.24
CA GLY A 186 2.70 25.20 9.98
C GLY A 186 1.79 24.43 9.03
N LEU A 187 1.91 24.74 7.74
CA LEU A 187 1.10 24.16 6.70
C LEU A 187 1.60 22.76 6.33
N TRP A 188 0.69 21.79 6.43
CA TRP A 188 0.84 20.43 5.94
C TRP A 188 0.02 20.26 4.68
N GLU A 189 0.67 19.79 3.61
CA GLU A 189 0.03 19.55 2.31
C GLU A 189 0.08 18.06 1.98
N MET A 190 -1.07 17.47 1.70
CA MET A 190 -1.20 16.15 1.09
C MET A 190 -1.55 16.31 -0.38
N TYR A 191 -1.11 15.37 -1.21
CA TYR A 191 -1.27 15.41 -2.66
C TYR A 191 -1.89 14.12 -3.18
N PHE A 192 -2.57 14.20 -4.32
CA PHE A 192 -2.92 13.04 -5.14
C PHE A 192 -1.70 12.64 -5.99
N PRO A 193 -1.65 11.39 -6.51
CA PRO A 193 -0.54 10.97 -7.38
C PRO A 193 -0.39 11.77 -8.69
N ASN A 194 -1.41 12.53 -9.12
CA ASN A 194 -1.27 13.51 -10.22
C ASN A 194 -0.58 14.82 -9.83
N GLY A 195 -0.15 14.97 -8.57
CA GLY A 195 0.48 16.17 -8.03
C GLY A 195 -0.50 17.27 -7.60
N GLN A 196 -1.81 17.11 -7.78
CA GLN A 196 -2.79 18.05 -7.26
C GLN A 196 -2.87 17.96 -5.75
N VAL A 197 -3.09 19.09 -5.09
CA VAL A 197 -3.29 19.13 -3.64
C VAL A 197 -4.56 18.37 -3.31
N LYS A 198 -4.47 17.44 -2.37
CA LYS A 198 -5.58 16.66 -1.82
C LYS A 198 -6.15 17.33 -0.58
N GLN A 199 -5.28 17.80 0.30
CA GLN A 199 -5.69 18.43 1.55
C GLN A 199 -4.61 19.36 2.07
N ARG A 200 -5.05 20.46 2.69
CA ARG A 200 -4.21 21.42 3.41
C ARG A 200 -4.69 21.53 4.84
N ASN A 201 -3.77 21.35 5.78
CA ASN A 201 -4.02 21.45 7.21
C ASN A 201 -3.01 22.43 7.82
N ASN A 202 -3.44 23.26 8.75
CA ASN A 202 -2.54 24.06 9.57
C ASN A 202 -2.37 23.40 10.93
N PHE A 203 -1.12 23.30 11.38
CA PHE A 203 -0.76 22.71 12.67
C PHE A 203 -0.06 23.72 13.58
N GLN A 204 -0.40 23.68 14.86
CA GLN A 204 0.26 24.40 15.93
C GLN A 204 0.55 23.45 17.08
N ASP A 205 1.84 23.24 17.37
CA ASP A 205 2.31 22.40 18.47
C ASP A 205 1.70 20.98 18.45
N GLY A 206 1.61 20.38 17.26
CA GLY A 206 1.07 19.04 17.03
C GLY A 206 -0.46 18.98 16.90
N ASN A 207 -1.18 20.09 17.10
CA ASN A 207 -2.64 20.14 16.97
C ASN A 207 -3.05 20.82 15.67
N MET A 208 -4.06 20.27 14.98
CA MET A 208 -4.69 20.97 13.86
C MET A 208 -5.43 22.21 14.36
N GLU A 209 -5.13 23.36 13.75
CA GLU A 209 -5.68 24.67 14.10
C GLU A 209 -5.97 25.49 12.84
N GLY A 210 -7.15 26.10 12.77
CA GLY A 210 -7.53 26.99 11.67
C GLY A 210 -8.15 26.26 10.48
N GLU A 211 -7.95 26.80 9.28
CA GLU A 211 -8.60 26.30 8.07
C GLU A 211 -8.03 24.94 7.62
N VAL A 212 -8.94 24.03 7.29
CA VAL A 212 -8.67 22.74 6.64
C VAL A 212 -9.37 22.75 5.29
N THR A 213 -8.61 22.70 4.19
CA THR A 213 -9.19 22.66 2.84
C THR A 213 -8.96 21.29 2.22
N ILE A 214 -10.04 20.69 1.70
CA ILE A 214 -10.03 19.39 1.04
C ILE A 214 -10.40 19.59 -0.43
N TYR A 215 -9.72 18.87 -1.32
CA TYR A 215 -9.86 19.02 -2.76
C TYR A 215 -10.15 17.66 -3.41
N TYR A 216 -10.82 17.70 -4.56
CA TYR A 216 -10.82 16.60 -5.52
C TYR A 216 -9.50 16.56 -6.29
N SER A 217 -9.15 15.43 -6.91
CA SER A 217 -7.95 15.31 -7.75
C SER A 217 -7.98 16.17 -9.01
N THR A 218 -9.13 16.78 -9.33
CA THR A 218 -9.27 17.83 -10.35
C THR A 218 -8.78 19.20 -9.88
N GLY A 219 -8.45 19.36 -8.59
CA GLY A 219 -8.09 20.64 -7.96
C GLY A 219 -9.30 21.47 -7.50
N LYS A 220 -10.54 21.01 -7.76
CA LYS A 220 -11.75 21.66 -7.26
C LYS A 220 -11.86 21.45 -5.74
N ILE A 221 -12.29 22.48 -5.02
CA ILE A 221 -12.53 22.41 -3.57
C ILE A 221 -13.73 21.49 -3.31
N LEU A 222 -13.51 20.48 -2.48
CA LEU A 222 -14.55 19.60 -1.93
C LEU A 222 -15.18 20.22 -0.67
N ALA A 223 -14.33 20.73 0.23
CA ALA A 223 -14.75 21.29 1.51
C ALA A 223 -13.73 22.31 2.04
N VAL A 224 -14.23 23.28 2.79
CA VAL A 224 -13.44 24.14 3.67
C VAL A 224 -14.02 23.99 5.06
N GLU A 225 -13.21 23.48 5.98
CA GLU A 225 -13.57 23.15 7.36
C GLU A 225 -12.69 23.93 8.32
N VAL A 226 -13.06 23.94 9.60
CA VAL A 226 -12.31 24.66 10.63
C VAL A 226 -11.92 23.71 11.75
N ALA A 227 -10.62 23.59 12.01
CA ALA A 227 -10.06 22.88 13.14
C ALA A 227 -9.83 23.82 14.33
N LYS A 228 -10.18 23.37 15.53
CA LYS A 228 -9.86 24.05 16.80
C LYS A 228 -9.54 23.01 17.87
N ASN A 229 -8.40 23.15 18.53
CA ASN A 229 -7.87 22.19 19.50
C ASN A 229 -7.89 20.75 18.96
N GLY A 230 -7.46 20.58 17.70
CA GLY A 230 -7.45 19.29 17.01
C GLY A 230 -8.81 18.74 16.59
N LYS A 231 -9.92 19.44 16.86
CA LYS A 231 -11.28 19.04 16.45
C LYS A 231 -11.73 19.79 15.21
N ILE A 232 -12.14 19.04 14.19
CA ILE A 232 -12.65 19.58 12.93
C ILE A 232 -14.16 19.82 13.08
N THR A 233 -14.61 21.01 12.66
CA THR A 233 -16.02 21.32 12.45
C THR A 233 -16.37 20.99 10.99
N PRO A 234 -17.16 19.93 10.74
CA PRO A 234 -17.39 19.44 9.39
C PRO A 234 -18.28 20.40 8.57
N ASP A 235 -18.15 20.34 7.24
CA ASP A 235 -19.10 20.99 6.34
C ASP A 235 -20.50 20.39 6.53
N LYS A 236 -21.45 21.20 7.03
CA LYS A 236 -22.85 20.78 7.30
C LYS A 236 -23.55 20.18 6.09
N ARG A 237 -23.19 20.63 4.88
CA ARG A 237 -23.72 20.05 3.62
C ARG A 237 -23.22 18.63 3.46
N LEU A 238 -21.92 18.39 3.65
CA LEU A 238 -21.32 17.06 3.57
C LEU A 238 -21.83 16.15 4.68
N GLU A 239 -21.96 16.64 5.90
CA GLU A 239 -22.55 15.89 7.03
C GLU A 239 -23.96 15.38 6.68
N LYS A 240 -24.81 16.26 6.12
CA LYS A 240 -26.16 15.87 5.68
C LYS A 240 -26.14 14.85 4.54
N VAL A 241 -25.24 15.02 3.57
CA VAL A 241 -25.06 14.10 2.44
C VAL A 241 -24.60 12.72 2.94
N GLU A 242 -23.58 12.68 3.79
CA GLU A 242 -23.03 11.45 4.37
C GLU A 242 -24.09 10.70 5.17
N ALA A 243 -24.90 11.39 5.98
CA ALA A 243 -25.99 10.77 6.73
C ALA A 243 -27.02 10.09 5.80
N ILE A 244 -27.28 10.64 4.61
CA ILE A 244 -28.19 10.05 3.62
C ILE A 244 -27.52 8.87 2.90
N ILE A 245 -26.25 8.99 2.52
CA ILE A 245 -25.47 7.91 1.92
C ILE A 245 -25.40 6.72 2.88
N LYS A 246 -25.16 6.94 4.17
CA LYS A 246 -25.14 5.90 5.21
C LYS A 246 -26.47 5.13 5.29
N LYS A 247 -27.61 5.81 5.15
CA LYS A 247 -28.92 5.16 5.05
C LYS A 247 -29.05 4.34 3.77
N GLY A 248 -28.48 4.81 2.66
CA GLY A 248 -28.38 4.03 1.43
C GLY A 248 -27.59 2.74 1.64
N TYR A 249 -26.41 2.82 2.25
CA TYR A 249 -25.59 1.66 2.55
C TYR A 249 -26.26 0.65 3.50
N ALA A 250 -27.03 1.14 4.47
CA ALA A 250 -27.83 0.27 5.34
C ALA A 250 -28.86 -0.55 4.54
N ASN A 251 -29.63 0.11 3.67
CA ASN A 251 -30.59 -0.56 2.79
C ASN A 251 -29.91 -1.54 1.81
N SER A 252 -28.76 -1.17 1.24
CA SER A 252 -27.96 -2.03 0.36
C SER A 252 -27.55 -3.33 1.06
N LYS A 253 -27.09 -3.21 2.31
CA LYS A 253 -26.71 -4.38 3.14
C LYS A 253 -27.89 -5.32 3.41
N GLU A 254 -29.11 -4.79 3.44
CA GLU A 254 -30.36 -5.57 3.58
C GLU A 254 -30.87 -6.14 2.24
N GLY A 255 -30.20 -5.83 1.12
CA GLY A 255 -30.61 -6.21 -0.24
C GLY A 255 -31.70 -5.32 -0.85
N ASP A 256 -32.12 -4.25 -0.16
CA ASP A 256 -33.07 -3.27 -0.70
C ASP A 256 -32.35 -2.21 -1.55
N TYR A 257 -31.87 -2.65 -2.72
CA TYR A 257 -31.18 -1.78 -3.67
C TYR A 257 -32.06 -0.61 -4.15
N LYS A 258 -33.38 -0.80 -4.27
CA LYS A 258 -34.30 0.25 -4.72
C LYS A 258 -34.33 1.42 -3.73
N SER A 259 -34.49 1.13 -2.44
CA SER A 259 -34.47 2.17 -1.42
C SER A 259 -33.08 2.79 -1.26
N ALA A 260 -32.01 2.00 -1.42
CA ALA A 260 -30.65 2.50 -1.40
C ALA A 260 -30.39 3.52 -2.54
N ILE A 261 -30.72 3.16 -3.79
CA ILE A 261 -30.65 4.03 -4.97
C ILE A 261 -31.44 5.33 -4.78
N LYS A 262 -32.63 5.26 -4.14
CA LYS A 262 -33.43 6.44 -3.80
C LYS A 262 -32.70 7.35 -2.80
N ASN A 263 -32.06 6.79 -1.78
CA ASN A 263 -31.27 7.57 -0.81
C ASN A 263 -30.08 8.26 -1.48
N TYR A 264 -29.28 7.55 -2.28
CA TYR A 264 -28.16 8.18 -2.99
C TYR A 264 -28.62 9.27 -3.96
N SER A 265 -29.77 9.08 -4.63
CA SER A 265 -30.33 10.11 -5.50
C SER A 265 -30.71 11.39 -4.73
N LYS A 266 -31.18 11.26 -3.48
CA LYS A 266 -31.39 12.42 -2.59
C LYS A 266 -30.08 13.08 -2.18
N ALA A 267 -29.03 12.29 -1.93
CA ALA A 267 -27.70 12.82 -1.63
C ALA A 267 -27.15 13.64 -2.81
N ILE A 268 -27.24 13.12 -4.04
CA ILE A 268 -26.84 13.81 -5.27
C ILE A 268 -27.64 15.10 -5.49
N ALA A 269 -28.92 15.13 -5.12
CA ALA A 269 -29.73 16.34 -5.22
C ALA A 269 -29.29 17.46 -4.25
N ILE A 270 -28.65 17.10 -3.13
CA ILE A 270 -28.08 18.07 -2.17
C ILE A 270 -26.68 18.51 -2.63
N ASP A 271 -25.88 17.57 -3.13
CA ASP A 271 -24.55 17.81 -3.65
C ASP A 271 -24.35 17.09 -4.99
N SER A 272 -24.58 17.84 -6.07
CA SER A 272 -24.42 17.33 -7.44
C SER A 272 -22.96 17.06 -7.85
N ALA A 273 -22.00 17.50 -7.03
CA ALA A 273 -20.58 17.23 -7.22
C ALA A 273 -20.09 16.08 -6.31
N ASN A 274 -20.97 15.31 -5.66
CA ASN A 274 -20.53 14.27 -4.74
C ASN A 274 -20.15 12.96 -5.46
N ALA A 275 -18.85 12.74 -5.70
CA ALA A 275 -18.36 11.51 -6.34
C ALA A 275 -18.80 10.22 -5.61
N GLU A 276 -18.83 10.24 -4.27
CA GLU A 276 -19.22 9.09 -3.45
C GLU A 276 -20.68 8.68 -3.66
N ALA A 277 -21.59 9.66 -3.70
CA ALA A 277 -23.01 9.38 -3.92
C ALA A 277 -23.28 8.75 -5.30
N PHE A 278 -22.58 9.20 -6.35
CA PHE A 278 -22.62 8.57 -7.67
C PHE A 278 -22.04 7.15 -7.63
N PHE A 279 -20.86 6.97 -7.03
CA PHE A 279 -20.23 5.66 -6.89
C PHE A 279 -21.12 4.65 -6.15
N ALA A 280 -21.70 5.06 -5.02
CA ALA A 280 -22.58 4.20 -4.22
C ALA A 280 -23.84 3.80 -5.00
N ARG A 281 -24.45 4.75 -5.71
CA ARG A 281 -25.61 4.48 -6.57
C ARG A 281 -25.28 3.56 -7.74
N GLY A 282 -24.14 3.77 -8.39
CA GLY A 282 -23.65 2.92 -9.46
C GLY A 282 -23.37 1.49 -8.98
N THR A 283 -22.86 1.34 -7.75
CA THR A 283 -22.59 0.02 -7.14
C THR A 283 -23.88 -0.75 -6.87
N ASP A 284 -24.91 -0.12 -6.34
CA ASP A 284 -26.20 -0.81 -6.12
C ASP A 284 -26.94 -1.10 -7.43
N LYS A 285 -26.84 -0.21 -8.42
CA LYS A 285 -27.33 -0.50 -9.79
C LYS A 285 -26.61 -1.69 -10.41
N LEU A 286 -25.30 -1.79 -10.23
CA LEU A 286 -24.50 -2.93 -10.68
C LEU A 286 -24.97 -4.23 -10.01
N ASN A 287 -25.26 -4.18 -8.71
CA ASN A 287 -25.78 -5.34 -7.96
C ASN A 287 -27.23 -5.68 -8.34
N ASP A 288 -28.01 -4.70 -8.79
CA ASP A 288 -29.37 -4.86 -9.33
C ASP A 288 -29.38 -5.14 -10.86
N PHE A 289 -28.25 -5.54 -11.43
CA PHE A 289 -28.09 -5.89 -12.86
C PHE A 289 -28.37 -4.75 -13.86
N GLN A 290 -28.42 -3.50 -13.40
CA GLN A 290 -28.60 -2.29 -14.21
C GLN A 290 -27.23 -1.77 -14.70
N PHE A 291 -26.59 -2.54 -15.59
CA PHE A 291 -25.18 -2.32 -15.93
C PHE A 291 -24.91 -1.00 -16.67
N ASP A 292 -25.78 -0.60 -17.60
CA ASP A 292 -25.59 0.64 -18.36
C ASP A 292 -25.74 1.88 -17.45
N GLU A 293 -26.74 1.87 -16.57
CA GLU A 293 -26.97 2.93 -15.61
C GLU A 293 -25.89 2.99 -14.53
N ALA A 294 -25.32 1.84 -14.14
CA ALA A 294 -24.17 1.77 -13.26
C ALA A 294 -22.93 2.41 -13.89
N ILE A 295 -22.64 2.10 -15.17
CA ILE A 295 -21.53 2.69 -15.92
C ILE A 295 -21.67 4.21 -16.01
N LEU A 296 -22.88 4.74 -16.24
CA LEU A 296 -23.14 6.19 -16.25
C LEU A 296 -22.82 6.85 -14.90
N ASP A 297 -23.22 6.22 -13.80
CA ASP A 297 -22.93 6.74 -12.46
C ASP A 297 -21.42 6.69 -12.15
N PHE A 298 -20.72 5.61 -12.52
CA PHE A 298 -19.27 5.54 -12.36
C PHE A 298 -18.54 6.55 -13.24
N ASN A 299 -18.99 6.80 -14.47
CA ASN A 299 -18.46 7.86 -15.32
C ASN A 299 -18.58 9.21 -14.62
N LYS A 300 -19.72 9.51 -14.00
CA LYS A 300 -19.92 10.78 -13.31
C LYS A 300 -19.05 10.89 -12.06
N ALA A 301 -18.91 9.82 -11.28
CA ALA A 301 -17.99 9.78 -10.15
C ALA A 301 -16.55 10.07 -10.59
N LEU A 302 -16.10 9.49 -11.70
CA LEU A 302 -14.74 9.66 -12.24
C LEU A 302 -14.52 11.01 -12.97
N GLU A 303 -15.57 11.67 -13.44
CA GLU A 303 -15.49 13.06 -13.92
C GLU A 303 -15.20 14.02 -12.76
N ILE A 304 -15.76 13.76 -11.58
CA ILE A 304 -15.58 14.56 -10.37
C ILE A 304 -14.23 14.24 -9.70
N GLU A 305 -13.94 12.94 -9.53
CA GLU A 305 -12.76 12.40 -8.85
C GLU A 305 -12.08 11.33 -9.73
N PRO A 306 -11.25 11.73 -10.71
CA PRO A 306 -10.57 10.79 -11.62
C PRO A 306 -9.66 9.76 -10.93
N TYR A 307 -9.20 10.07 -9.71
CA TYR A 307 -8.35 9.18 -8.91
C TYR A 307 -9.17 8.32 -7.93
N TYR A 308 -10.48 8.16 -8.18
CA TYR A 308 -11.33 7.28 -7.39
C TYR A 308 -11.14 5.79 -7.75
N LYS A 309 -10.15 5.13 -7.16
CA LYS A 309 -9.81 3.73 -7.44
C LYS A 309 -10.97 2.74 -7.41
N LYS A 310 -11.89 2.85 -6.43
CA LYS A 310 -13.06 1.97 -6.34
C LYS A 310 -14.03 2.15 -7.50
N ALA A 311 -14.24 3.39 -7.96
CA ALA A 311 -15.10 3.68 -9.09
C ALA A 311 -14.48 3.17 -10.41
N LEU A 312 -13.16 3.24 -10.58
CA LEU A 312 -12.44 2.62 -11.69
C LEU A 312 -12.66 1.10 -11.71
N SER A 313 -12.34 0.42 -10.61
CA SER A 313 -12.55 -1.04 -10.47
C SER A 313 -14.00 -1.44 -10.76
N ASN A 314 -14.97 -0.75 -10.15
CA ASN A 314 -16.39 -1.09 -10.33
C ASN A 314 -16.89 -0.76 -11.75
N ARG A 315 -16.37 0.27 -12.42
CA ARG A 315 -16.72 0.55 -13.82
C ARG A 315 -16.20 -0.55 -14.75
N ALA A 316 -14.98 -1.03 -14.53
CA ALA A 316 -14.44 -2.17 -15.26
C ALA A 316 -15.33 -3.41 -15.08
N PHE A 317 -15.69 -3.75 -13.84
CA PHE A 317 -16.58 -4.89 -13.58
C PHE A 317 -18.00 -4.70 -14.12
N ALA A 318 -18.55 -3.48 -14.10
CA ALA A 318 -19.85 -3.21 -14.71
C ALA A 318 -19.84 -3.46 -16.22
N ARG A 319 -18.77 -3.07 -16.92
CA ARG A 319 -18.57 -3.35 -18.34
C ARG A 319 -18.42 -4.86 -18.59
N ILE A 320 -17.58 -5.56 -17.83
CA ILE A 320 -17.42 -7.03 -17.94
C ILE A 320 -18.77 -7.72 -17.74
N ARG A 321 -19.48 -7.39 -16.65
CA ARG A 321 -20.78 -8.00 -16.32
C ARG A 321 -21.86 -7.70 -17.35
N LYS A 322 -21.85 -6.50 -17.96
CA LYS A 322 -22.73 -6.18 -19.09
C LYS A 322 -22.60 -7.21 -20.22
N TYR A 323 -21.40 -7.66 -20.56
CA TYR A 323 -21.22 -8.67 -21.62
C TYR A 323 -21.42 -10.11 -21.12
N GLN A 324 -21.13 -10.39 -19.85
CA GLN A 324 -21.39 -11.71 -19.24
C GLN A 324 -22.88 -12.02 -19.10
N TYR A 325 -23.69 -11.01 -18.73
CA TYR A 325 -25.11 -11.16 -18.38
C TYR A 325 -26.08 -10.41 -19.31
N GLY A 326 -25.65 -9.38 -20.03
CA GLY A 326 -26.54 -8.53 -20.85
C GLY A 326 -27.14 -9.24 -22.07
N SER A 327 -26.62 -10.42 -22.43
CA SER A 327 -27.25 -11.36 -23.38
C SER A 327 -27.68 -12.68 -22.72
N GLY A 328 -27.62 -12.74 -21.38
CA GLY A 328 -27.97 -13.90 -20.59
C GLY A 328 -29.48 -14.15 -20.63
N ARG A 329 -29.87 -15.34 -21.11
CA ARG A 329 -31.27 -15.77 -21.07
C ARG A 329 -31.72 -15.85 -19.60
N LYS A 330 -32.79 -15.13 -19.25
CA LYS A 330 -33.50 -15.36 -17.99
C LYS A 330 -34.03 -16.79 -18.02
N LEU A 331 -33.43 -17.67 -17.21
CA LEU A 331 -33.72 -19.11 -17.20
C LEU A 331 -34.97 -19.42 -16.38
N SER A 332 -35.18 -18.69 -15.29
CA SER A 332 -36.35 -18.83 -14.42
C SER A 332 -36.51 -17.60 -13.52
N GLU A 333 -37.74 -17.32 -13.09
CA GLU A 333 -38.05 -16.39 -12.01
C GLU A 333 -39.12 -17.01 -11.13
N ASN A 334 -38.79 -17.23 -9.86
CA ASN A 334 -39.73 -17.81 -8.91
C ASN A 334 -39.46 -17.26 -7.52
N HIS A 335 -40.50 -16.83 -6.81
CA HIS A 335 -40.43 -16.35 -5.42
C HIS A 335 -39.30 -15.34 -5.14
N GLY A 336 -39.09 -14.39 -6.04
CA GLY A 336 -38.05 -13.35 -5.90
C GLY A 336 -36.63 -13.78 -6.30
N VAL A 337 -36.43 -15.02 -6.75
CA VAL A 337 -35.15 -15.51 -7.28
C VAL A 337 -35.20 -15.50 -8.80
N THR A 338 -34.31 -14.72 -9.44
CA THR A 338 -34.10 -14.74 -10.89
C THR A 338 -32.82 -15.50 -11.21
N VAL A 339 -32.92 -16.55 -12.02
CA VAL A 339 -31.78 -17.31 -12.53
C VAL A 339 -31.43 -16.81 -13.91
N ILE A 340 -30.17 -16.38 -14.10
CA ILE A 340 -29.66 -15.84 -15.37
C ILE A 340 -28.49 -16.70 -15.83
N ALA A 341 -28.49 -17.10 -17.09
CA ALA A 341 -27.32 -17.76 -17.68
C ALA A 341 -26.17 -16.76 -17.84
N SER A 342 -24.99 -17.07 -17.30
CA SER A 342 -23.75 -16.33 -17.57
C SER A 342 -22.93 -16.98 -18.68
N LYS A 343 -22.18 -16.17 -19.42
CA LYS A 343 -21.12 -16.66 -20.31
C LYS A 343 -19.80 -16.68 -19.56
N ASP A 344 -19.15 -17.84 -19.49
CA ASP A 344 -17.83 -18.00 -18.85
C ASP A 344 -16.75 -17.14 -19.53
N LYS A 345 -16.84 -16.97 -20.86
CA LYS A 345 -15.98 -16.09 -21.65
C LYS A 345 -16.83 -15.15 -22.50
N PRO A 346 -17.19 -13.96 -22.00
CA PRO A 346 -17.97 -12.99 -22.77
C PRO A 346 -17.14 -12.49 -23.96
N ASP A 347 -17.78 -12.36 -25.13
CA ASP A 347 -17.19 -11.67 -26.26
C ASP A 347 -17.34 -10.15 -26.03
N ILE A 348 -16.25 -9.53 -25.55
CA ILE A 348 -16.19 -8.10 -25.22
C ILE A 348 -15.54 -7.36 -26.39
N PRO A 349 -16.22 -6.35 -26.99
CA PRO A 349 -15.65 -5.53 -28.05
C PRO A 349 -14.31 -4.90 -27.67
N ALA A 350 -13.40 -4.77 -28.65
CA ALA A 350 -12.03 -4.28 -28.41
C ALA A 350 -11.97 -2.88 -27.76
N ASN A 351 -12.91 -1.99 -28.11
CA ASN A 351 -13.00 -0.65 -27.50
C ASN A 351 -13.40 -0.72 -26.02
N GLU A 352 -14.23 -1.67 -25.62
CA GLU A 352 -14.63 -1.90 -24.24
C GLU A 352 -13.50 -2.55 -23.43
N LEU A 353 -12.79 -3.53 -24.01
CA LEU A 353 -11.59 -4.11 -23.41
C LEU A 353 -10.52 -3.06 -23.12
N ALA A 354 -10.32 -2.09 -24.03
CA ALA A 354 -9.38 -1.00 -23.81
C ALA A 354 -9.75 -0.15 -22.57
N ILE A 355 -11.03 0.16 -22.38
CA ILE A 355 -11.52 0.92 -21.22
C ILE A 355 -11.39 0.09 -19.93
N ILE A 356 -11.85 -1.17 -19.95
CA ILE A 356 -11.71 -2.11 -18.83
C ILE A 356 -10.25 -2.18 -18.39
N CYS A 357 -9.34 -2.33 -19.35
CA CYS A 357 -7.94 -2.46 -19.04
C CYS A 357 -7.32 -1.18 -18.49
N ALA A 358 -7.68 -0.02 -19.05
CA ALA A 358 -7.24 1.27 -18.53
C ALA A 358 -7.71 1.47 -17.08
N ASP A 359 -8.98 1.15 -16.79
CA ASP A 359 -9.55 1.27 -15.45
C ASP A 359 -8.87 0.36 -14.43
N LEU A 360 -8.69 -0.93 -14.77
CA LEU A 360 -8.04 -1.90 -13.88
C LEU A 360 -6.58 -1.52 -13.60
N LYS A 361 -5.82 -1.16 -14.64
CA LYS A 361 -4.43 -0.72 -14.48
C LYS A 361 -4.34 0.54 -13.61
N GLN A 362 -5.22 1.51 -13.83
CA GLN A 362 -5.24 2.72 -13.03
C GLN A 362 -5.65 2.43 -11.58
N ALA A 363 -6.65 1.57 -11.34
CA ALA A 363 -7.03 1.19 -9.99
C ALA A 363 -5.89 0.49 -9.23
N ILE A 364 -5.20 -0.45 -9.88
CA ILE A 364 -4.02 -1.15 -9.33
C ILE A 364 -2.91 -0.14 -9.01
N PHE A 365 -2.63 0.78 -9.93
CA PHE A 365 -1.66 1.86 -9.72
C PHE A 365 -2.00 2.73 -8.51
N LEU A 366 -3.30 2.99 -8.27
CA LEU A 366 -3.79 3.71 -7.08
C LEU A 366 -3.86 2.84 -5.81
N GLY A 367 -3.28 1.65 -5.83
CA GLY A 367 -3.17 0.74 -4.70
C GLY A 367 -4.44 -0.06 -4.43
N ASP A 368 -5.23 -0.39 -5.45
CA ASP A 368 -6.27 -1.40 -5.34
C ASP A 368 -5.67 -2.79 -5.59
N ARG A 369 -5.34 -3.48 -4.50
CA ARG A 369 -4.65 -4.79 -4.52
C ARG A 369 -5.61 -5.98 -4.33
N GLY A 370 -6.92 -5.78 -4.55
CA GLY A 370 -7.88 -6.87 -4.47
C GLY A 370 -7.54 -7.98 -5.47
N SER A 371 -7.48 -9.24 -5.02
CA SER A 371 -7.15 -10.39 -5.89
C SER A 371 -8.05 -10.47 -7.12
N MET A 372 -9.34 -10.15 -6.96
CA MET A 372 -10.30 -10.10 -8.07
C MET A 372 -9.89 -9.10 -9.16
N ILE A 373 -9.34 -7.95 -8.77
CA ILE A 373 -8.92 -6.87 -9.69
C ILE A 373 -7.63 -7.26 -10.40
N ILE A 374 -6.66 -7.82 -9.66
CA ILE A 374 -5.40 -8.31 -10.24
C ILE A 374 -5.70 -9.42 -11.25
N ASN A 375 -6.51 -10.41 -10.89
CA ASN A 375 -6.90 -11.50 -11.78
C ASN A 375 -7.65 -10.98 -13.02
N ALA A 376 -8.58 -10.04 -12.84
CA ALA A 376 -9.28 -9.43 -13.96
C ALA A 376 -8.32 -8.65 -14.88
N ALA A 377 -7.34 -7.95 -14.33
CA ALA A 377 -6.33 -7.28 -15.13
C ALA A 377 -5.51 -8.31 -15.93
N GLU A 378 -5.08 -9.40 -15.30
CA GLU A 378 -4.38 -10.47 -16.01
C GLU A 378 -5.21 -11.12 -17.11
N GLU A 379 -6.51 -11.29 -16.90
CA GLU A 379 -7.40 -11.90 -17.88
C GLU A 379 -7.70 -10.97 -19.07
N PHE A 380 -8.08 -9.71 -18.79
CA PHE A 380 -8.63 -8.80 -19.80
C PHE A 380 -7.62 -7.78 -20.36
N CYS A 381 -6.45 -7.57 -19.73
CA CYS A 381 -5.43 -6.64 -20.22
C CYS A 381 -4.31 -7.27 -21.06
N ARG A 382 -4.27 -8.60 -21.20
CA ARG A 382 -3.22 -9.23 -22.00
C ARG A 382 -3.40 -8.80 -23.45
N THR A 383 -2.41 -8.08 -23.97
CA THR A 383 -2.29 -7.83 -25.41
C THR A 383 -2.27 -9.20 -26.09
N ASN A 384 -3.18 -9.42 -27.04
CA ASN A 384 -3.02 -10.48 -28.04
C ASN A 384 -1.67 -10.25 -28.74
N SER A 385 -0.58 -10.83 -28.22
CA SER A 385 0.56 -11.15 -29.06
C SER A 385 0.04 -12.26 -29.97
N PRO A 386 0.00 -12.05 -31.30
CA PRO A 386 -0.37 -13.12 -32.20
C PRO A 386 0.58 -14.29 -31.97
N LYS A 387 0.02 -15.46 -31.66
CA LYS A 387 0.74 -16.73 -31.74
C LYS A 387 0.90 -17.14 -33.20
#